data_AF-A0A7Y2ZCQ8-F1
#
_entry.id   AF-A0A7Y2ZCQ8-F1
#
_cell.length_a   1.000
_cell.length_b   1.000
_cell.length_c   1.000
_cell.angle_alpha   90.00
_cell.angle_beta   90.00
_cell.angle_gamma   90.00
#
_symmetry.space_group_name_H-M   'P 1'
#
loop_
_entity.id
_entity.type
_entity.pdbx_description
1 polymer ?
#
loop_
_entity_poly.entity_id
_entity_poly.type
_entity_poly.pdbx_seq_one_letter_code
_entity_poly.pdbx_strand_id
1 'polypeptide(L)'
;MKLFLKIIGYTFAGIVGLLVIAFIALQLISDEQYKKWLTGAAESVTGRTLAIDGELDVQIGPTLGLTARDVRFANAEWGSREDMVRADRLLAQLHVLSLFKRVLDVTLELDGPDILVETDGDGTGNWVFGTGAPQQELPEAEQEPTPPEEKSSLGLPLKPFIRNFQINDLVFVYADATTDTQVEATVEKLRLFVDGIDLPFDLVATYQGAPIELGGSLGDIEQWYANEPTQISLQGRLNEADLRLQGLAGPMLPEP
;
A
#
# COMPACT_ATOMS: atom_id res chain seq x y z
N MET A 1 -0.47 33.02 37.54
CA MET A 1 -0.97 31.63 37.35
C MET A 1 -2.43 31.54 36.91
N LYS A 2 -3.43 32.07 37.64
CA LYS A 2 -4.86 31.89 37.30
C LYS A 2 -5.29 32.43 35.93
N LEU A 3 -4.69 33.53 35.46
CA LEU A 3 -5.00 34.12 34.14
C LEU A 3 -4.39 33.31 32.99
N PHE A 4 -3.15 32.83 33.18
CA PHE A 4 -2.43 32.00 32.20
C PHE A 4 -3.10 30.64 31.97
N LEU A 5 -3.58 30.00 33.05
CA LEU A 5 -4.37 28.77 32.96
C LEU A 5 -5.69 28.96 32.20
N LYS A 6 -6.35 30.12 32.36
CA LYS A 6 -7.61 30.43 31.65
C LYS A 6 -7.39 30.65 30.16
N ILE A 7 -6.32 31.35 29.79
CA ILE A 7 -5.96 31.58 28.38
C ILE A 7 -5.62 30.25 27.69
N ILE A 8 -4.81 29.41 28.33
CA ILE A 8 -4.52 28.05 27.83
C ILE A 8 -5.81 27.23 27.68
N GLY A 9 -6.71 27.30 28.68
CA GLY A 9 -7.99 26.61 28.64
C GLY A 9 -8.90 27.06 27.49
N TYR A 10 -9.01 28.37 27.24
CA TYR A 10 -9.81 28.90 26.13
C TYR A 10 -9.19 28.62 24.76
N THR A 11 -7.87 28.70 24.64
CA THR A 11 -7.16 28.33 23.40
C THR A 11 -7.34 26.84 23.11
N PHE A 12 -7.19 25.98 24.11
CA PHE A 12 -7.41 24.54 23.95
C PHE A 12 -8.86 24.24 23.57
N ALA A 13 -9.83 24.84 24.27
CA ALA A 13 -11.26 24.68 23.94
C ALA A 13 -11.60 25.20 22.53
N GLY A 14 -10.99 26.29 22.09
CA GLY A 14 -11.14 26.82 20.73
C GLY A 14 -10.58 25.88 19.66
N ILE A 15 -9.38 25.32 19.88
CA ILE A 15 -8.78 24.33 18.98
C ILE A 15 -9.65 23.06 18.93
N VAL A 16 -10.09 22.55 20.07
CA VAL A 16 -10.97 21.38 20.14
C VAL A 16 -12.29 21.66 19.42
N GLY A 17 -12.90 22.84 19.63
CA GLY A 17 -14.11 23.25 18.91
C GLY A 17 -13.92 23.28 17.39
N LEU A 18 -12.79 23.80 16.91
CA LEU A 18 -12.46 23.83 15.49
C LEU A 18 -12.25 22.43 14.90
N LEU A 19 -11.56 21.54 15.64
CA LEU A 19 -11.39 20.14 15.24
C LEU A 19 -12.73 19.39 15.16
N VAL A 20 -13.66 19.65 16.10
CA VAL A 20 -15.01 19.08 16.08
C VAL A 20 -15.80 19.58 14.86
N ILE A 21 -15.70 20.87 14.54
CA ILE A 21 -16.36 21.43 13.34
C ILE A 21 -15.78 20.82 12.06
N ALA A 22 -14.46 20.71 11.95
CA ALA A 22 -13.80 20.07 10.81
C ALA A 22 -14.19 18.59 10.69
N PHE A 23 -14.25 17.87 11.80
CA PHE A 23 -14.72 16.49 11.85
C PHE A 23 -16.16 16.35 11.34
N ILE A 24 -17.09 17.18 11.82
CA ILE A 24 -18.48 17.20 11.35
C ILE A 24 -18.53 17.54 9.86
N ALA A 25 -17.74 18.51 9.40
CA ALA A 25 -17.71 18.91 7.99
C ALA A 25 -17.25 17.77 7.07
N LEU A 26 -16.24 16.99 7.49
CA LEU A 26 -15.80 15.82 6.73
C LEU A 26 -16.89 14.75 6.66
N GLN A 27 -17.63 14.51 7.75
CA GLN A 27 -18.74 13.55 7.78
C GLN A 27 -19.96 13.99 6.95
N LEU A 28 -20.02 15.25 6.48
CA LEU A 28 -21.07 15.76 5.59
C LEU A 28 -20.71 15.62 4.11
N ILE A 29 -19.48 15.24 3.78
CA ILE A 29 -19.05 15.01 2.40
C ILE A 29 -19.65 13.68 1.93
N SER A 30 -20.23 13.66 0.73
CA SER A 30 -20.81 12.43 0.19
C SER A 30 -19.74 11.44 -0.27
N ASP A 31 -20.05 10.15 -0.15
CA ASP A 31 -19.19 9.05 -0.61
C ASP A 31 -18.77 9.21 -2.08
N GLU A 32 -19.69 9.69 -2.92
CA GLU A 32 -19.42 10.00 -4.34
C GLU A 32 -18.33 11.07 -4.54
N GLN A 33 -18.23 12.04 -3.63
CA GLN A 33 -17.17 13.05 -3.71
C GLN A 33 -15.82 12.45 -3.30
N TYR A 34 -15.80 11.56 -2.30
CA TYR A 34 -14.60 10.80 -1.92
C TYR A 34 -14.14 9.87 -3.03
N LYS A 35 -15.06 9.13 -3.67
CA LYS A 35 -14.77 8.30 -4.84
C LYS A 35 -14.07 9.14 -5.92
N LYS A 36 -14.65 10.27 -6.33
CA LYS A 36 -14.04 11.16 -7.34
C LYS A 36 -12.64 11.62 -6.98
N TRP A 37 -12.39 11.96 -5.71
CA TRP A 37 -11.06 12.37 -5.27
C TRP A 37 -10.06 11.22 -5.31
N LEU A 38 -10.45 10.02 -4.88
CA LEU A 38 -9.60 8.84 -4.89
C LEU A 38 -9.27 8.39 -6.31
N THR A 39 -10.28 8.30 -7.18
CA THR A 39 -10.10 7.86 -8.57
C THR A 39 -9.27 8.88 -9.35
N GLY A 40 -9.53 10.18 -9.17
CA GLY A 40 -8.73 11.23 -9.80
C GLY A 40 -7.29 11.30 -9.28
N ALA A 41 -7.07 11.06 -7.99
CA ALA A 41 -5.72 10.97 -7.43
C ALA A 41 -4.96 9.76 -7.99
N ALA A 42 -5.59 8.59 -8.04
CA ALA A 42 -5.00 7.39 -8.63
C ALA A 42 -4.62 7.63 -10.10
N GLU A 43 -5.55 8.16 -10.91
CA GLU A 43 -5.32 8.48 -12.32
C GLU A 43 -4.21 9.52 -12.50
N SER A 44 -4.14 10.55 -11.66
CA SER A 44 -3.08 11.57 -11.75
C SER A 44 -1.68 11.02 -11.49
N VAL A 45 -1.58 9.98 -10.64
CA VAL A 45 -0.29 9.39 -10.24
C VAL A 45 0.11 8.26 -11.18
N THR A 46 -0.83 7.41 -11.59
CA THR A 46 -0.56 6.18 -12.36
C THR A 46 -0.87 6.31 -13.84
N GLY A 47 -1.61 7.35 -14.24
CA GLY A 47 -2.17 7.47 -15.59
C GLY A 47 -3.28 6.48 -15.89
N ARG A 48 -3.82 5.77 -14.89
CA ARG A 48 -4.83 4.73 -15.08
C ARG A 48 -6.07 4.94 -14.24
N THR A 49 -7.21 4.56 -14.82
CA THR A 49 -8.50 4.66 -14.17
C THR A 49 -8.59 3.67 -13.01
N LEU A 50 -8.87 4.20 -11.82
CA LEU A 50 -9.41 3.45 -10.69
C LEU A 50 -10.93 3.64 -10.70
N ALA A 51 -11.69 2.55 -10.55
CA ALA A 51 -13.14 2.55 -10.40
C ALA A 51 -13.54 1.88 -9.08
N ILE A 52 -14.57 2.42 -8.44
CA ILE A 52 -15.16 1.89 -7.21
C ILE A 52 -16.66 1.80 -7.45
N ASP A 53 -17.10 0.66 -7.95
CA ASP A 53 -18.49 0.45 -8.38
C ASP A 53 -19.42 0.17 -7.20
N GLY A 54 -18.87 -0.33 -6.08
CA GLY A 54 -19.60 -0.67 -4.88
C GLY A 54 -19.67 0.47 -3.86
N GLU A 55 -19.95 0.12 -2.61
CA GLU A 55 -20.00 1.05 -1.48
C GLU A 55 -18.61 1.55 -1.10
N LEU A 56 -18.52 2.82 -0.68
CA LEU A 56 -17.32 3.42 -0.11
C LEU A 56 -17.64 3.89 1.32
N ASP A 57 -17.01 3.29 2.31
CA ASP A 57 -17.14 3.67 3.72
C ASP A 57 -15.88 4.42 4.17
N VAL A 58 -16.07 5.62 4.71
CA VAL A 58 -15.00 6.47 5.23
C VAL A 58 -15.13 6.55 6.75
N GLN A 59 -14.11 6.08 7.45
CA GLN A 59 -14.04 6.11 8.91
C GLN A 59 -13.12 7.24 9.33
N ILE A 60 -13.66 8.20 10.07
CA ILE A 60 -12.90 9.35 10.57
C ILE A 60 -12.84 9.24 12.10
N GLY A 61 -11.65 9.33 12.67
CA GLY A 61 -11.43 9.22 14.12
C GLY A 61 -9.95 9.14 14.49
N PRO A 62 -9.60 8.49 15.62
CA PRO A 62 -8.21 8.16 15.96
C PRO A 62 -7.50 7.32 14.87
N THR A 63 -8.29 6.68 14.03
CA THR A 63 -7.90 5.98 12.81
C THR A 63 -8.67 6.63 11.66
N LEU A 64 -7.98 6.95 10.56
CA LEU A 64 -8.61 7.32 9.28
C LEU A 64 -8.67 6.06 8.44
N GLY A 65 -9.86 5.55 8.19
CA GLY A 65 -10.10 4.33 7.41
C GLY A 65 -10.88 4.62 6.14
N LEU A 66 -10.60 3.81 5.12
CA LEU A 66 -11.34 3.75 3.88
C LEU A 66 -11.62 2.28 3.58
N THR A 67 -12.88 1.94 3.33
CA THR A 67 -13.27 0.62 2.82
C THR A 67 -14.00 0.82 1.50
N ALA A 68 -13.42 0.32 0.40
CA ALA A 68 -14.00 0.35 -0.92
C ALA A 68 -14.43 -1.07 -1.32
N ARG A 69 -15.62 -1.21 -1.92
CA ARG A 69 -16.11 -2.47 -2.49
C ARG A 69 -16.18 -2.41 -4.01
N ASP A 70 -16.05 -3.57 -4.64
CA ASP A 70 -16.06 -3.74 -6.10
C ASP A 70 -15.08 -2.77 -6.79
N VAL A 71 -13.80 -2.90 -6.39
CA VAL A 71 -12.71 -2.05 -6.87
C VAL A 71 -12.14 -2.62 -8.15
N ARG A 72 -11.94 -1.77 -9.16
CA ARG A 72 -11.30 -2.14 -10.43
C ARG A 72 -10.22 -1.14 -10.78
N PHE A 73 -9.07 -1.62 -11.20
CA PHE A 73 -7.97 -0.79 -11.66
C PHE A 73 -7.58 -1.19 -13.08
N ALA A 74 -7.65 -0.22 -13.97
CA ALA A 74 -7.46 -0.43 -15.39
C ALA A 74 -6.08 -1.01 -15.71
N ASN A 75 -6.05 -1.85 -16.73
CA ASN A 75 -4.82 -2.39 -17.28
C ASN A 75 -4.11 -1.39 -18.19
N ALA A 76 -2.91 -1.75 -18.65
CA ALA A 76 -2.29 -1.06 -19.76
C ALA A 76 -3.15 -1.19 -21.02
N GLU A 77 -3.09 -0.23 -21.95
CA GLU A 77 -3.89 -0.25 -23.19
C GLU A 77 -3.62 -1.49 -24.05
N TRP A 78 -2.40 -2.04 -23.98
CA TRP A 78 -1.99 -3.25 -24.67
C TRP A 78 -2.31 -4.54 -23.91
N GLY A 79 -2.82 -4.45 -22.67
CA GLY A 79 -3.06 -5.58 -21.80
C GLY A 79 -4.11 -6.56 -22.34
N SER A 80 -4.02 -7.82 -21.94
CA SER A 80 -4.92 -8.89 -22.40
C SER A 80 -6.30 -8.84 -21.75
N ARG A 81 -6.43 -8.15 -20.60
CA ARG A 81 -7.69 -7.89 -19.90
C ARG A 81 -7.90 -6.39 -19.74
N GLU A 82 -9.17 -5.97 -19.65
CA GLU A 82 -9.54 -4.58 -19.37
C GLU A 82 -9.00 -4.08 -18.02
N ASP A 83 -9.08 -4.92 -16.99
CA ASP A 83 -8.65 -4.60 -15.63
C ASP A 83 -7.40 -5.40 -15.26
N MET A 84 -6.39 -4.72 -14.70
CA MET A 84 -5.19 -5.32 -14.12
C MET A 84 -5.47 -5.88 -12.74
N VAL A 85 -6.30 -5.18 -11.96
CA VAL A 85 -6.69 -5.59 -10.61
C VAL A 85 -8.19 -5.44 -10.47
N ARG A 86 -8.83 -6.49 -9.96
CA ARG A 86 -10.19 -6.43 -9.40
C ARG A 86 -10.12 -6.87 -7.95
N ALA A 87 -10.96 -6.33 -7.07
CA ALA A 87 -11.08 -6.81 -5.70
C ALA A 87 -12.49 -6.57 -5.16
N ASP A 88 -13.00 -7.53 -4.39
CA ASP A 88 -14.32 -7.44 -3.77
C ASP A 88 -14.34 -6.38 -2.67
N ARG A 89 -13.24 -6.31 -1.89
CA ARG A 89 -13.06 -5.31 -0.83
C ARG A 89 -11.60 -4.91 -0.70
N LEU A 90 -11.38 -3.61 -0.57
CA LEU A 90 -10.11 -3.01 -0.17
C LEU A 90 -10.34 -2.17 1.08
N LEU A 91 -9.59 -2.46 2.14
CA LEU A 91 -9.54 -1.65 3.35
C LEU A 91 -8.14 -1.05 3.50
N ALA A 92 -8.10 0.26 3.72
CA ALA A 92 -6.89 0.99 4.04
C ALA A 92 -7.13 1.85 5.27
N GLN A 93 -6.31 1.70 6.30
CA GLN A 93 -6.43 2.43 7.56
C GLN A 93 -5.12 3.08 7.95
N LEU A 94 -5.18 4.32 8.41
CA LEU A 94 -4.06 5.10 8.93
C LEU A 94 -4.31 5.44 10.40
N HIS A 95 -3.39 5.07 11.28
CA HIS A 95 -3.44 5.43 12.69
C HIS A 95 -2.94 6.87 12.90
N VAL A 96 -3.86 7.81 13.12
CA VAL A 96 -3.57 9.25 13.20
C VAL A 96 -2.65 9.58 14.37
N LEU A 97 -2.81 8.89 15.50
CA LEU A 97 -2.00 9.13 16.69
C LEU A 97 -0.51 8.81 16.47
N SER A 98 -0.19 7.89 15.55
CA SER A 98 1.17 7.52 15.20
C SER A 98 1.89 8.64 14.46
N LEU A 99 1.16 9.55 13.79
CA LEU A 99 1.73 10.72 13.12
C LEU A 99 2.40 11.69 14.11
N PHE A 100 1.93 11.78 15.37
CA PHE A 100 2.62 12.56 16.41
C PHE A 100 4.01 12.01 16.75
N LYS A 101 4.25 10.72 16.47
CA LYS A 101 5.55 10.06 16.57
C LYS A 101 6.32 10.08 15.23
N ARG A 102 5.80 10.77 14.22
CA ARG A 102 6.33 10.79 12.84
C ARG A 102 6.34 9.40 12.17
N VAL A 103 5.40 8.55 12.55
CA VAL A 103 5.21 7.21 11.95
C VAL A 103 3.92 7.20 11.15
N LEU A 104 4.01 6.86 9.87
CA LEU A 104 2.86 6.64 9.00
C LEU A 104 2.43 5.17 9.12
N ASP A 105 1.58 4.90 10.10
CA ASP A 105 1.19 3.56 10.55
C ASP A 105 -0.10 3.09 9.86
N VAL A 106 0.04 2.14 8.94
CA VAL A 106 -0.99 1.74 7.98
C VAL A 106 -1.37 0.26 8.14
N THR A 107 -2.67 -0.02 8.05
CA THR A 107 -3.22 -1.37 7.86
C THR A 107 -3.85 -1.46 6.47
N LEU A 108 -3.57 -2.55 5.75
CA LEU A 108 -4.11 -2.84 4.43
C LEU A 108 -4.72 -4.24 4.43
N GLU A 109 -5.94 -4.35 3.93
CA GLU A 109 -6.61 -5.65 3.72
C GLU A 109 -7.25 -5.67 2.34
N LEU A 110 -7.06 -6.77 1.60
CA LEU A 110 -7.70 -7.02 0.32
C LEU A 110 -8.42 -8.38 0.36
N ASP A 111 -9.66 -8.40 -0.10
CA ASP A 111 -10.43 -9.65 -0.24
C ASP A 111 -10.81 -9.89 -1.69
N GLY A 112 -10.68 -11.15 -2.11
CA GLY A 112 -10.97 -11.60 -3.46
C GLY A 112 -10.20 -10.86 -4.56
N PRO A 113 -8.93 -10.44 -4.40
CA PRO A 113 -8.28 -9.73 -5.49
C PRO A 113 -7.96 -10.70 -6.66
N ASP A 114 -8.33 -10.32 -7.88
CA ASP A 114 -7.87 -10.94 -9.14
C ASP A 114 -6.83 -9.99 -9.77
N ILE A 115 -5.57 -10.40 -9.75
CA ILE A 115 -4.43 -9.60 -10.17
C ILE A 115 -3.78 -10.26 -11.39
N LEU A 116 -3.75 -9.52 -12.49
CA LEU A 116 -2.99 -9.85 -13.69
C LEU A 116 -1.75 -8.98 -13.79
N VAL A 117 -0.59 -9.61 -13.75
CA VAL A 117 0.72 -8.99 -13.99
C VAL A 117 1.22 -9.52 -15.32
N GLU A 118 1.34 -8.68 -16.33
CA GLU A 118 1.75 -9.13 -17.67
C GLU A 118 2.80 -8.21 -18.29
N THR A 119 3.59 -8.72 -19.23
CA THR A 119 4.52 -7.95 -20.06
C THR A 119 4.05 -7.91 -21.52
N ASP A 120 4.36 -6.83 -22.23
CA ASP A 120 4.20 -6.76 -23.67
C ASP A 120 5.35 -7.48 -24.41
N GLY A 121 5.29 -7.49 -25.74
CA GLY A 121 6.33 -8.12 -26.58
C GLY A 121 7.72 -7.47 -26.47
N ASP A 122 7.80 -6.25 -25.94
CA ASP A 122 9.05 -5.53 -25.68
C ASP A 122 9.55 -5.76 -24.23
N GLY A 123 8.81 -6.52 -23.43
CA GLY A 123 9.10 -6.82 -22.02
C GLY A 123 8.63 -5.75 -21.04
N THR A 124 7.87 -4.75 -21.48
CA THR A 124 7.32 -3.71 -20.61
C THR A 124 6.18 -4.28 -19.79
N GLY A 125 6.30 -4.22 -18.46
CA GLY A 125 5.26 -4.71 -17.56
C GLY A 125 4.04 -3.80 -17.47
N ASN A 126 2.86 -4.36 -17.30
CA ASN A 126 1.63 -3.61 -17.02
C ASN A 126 1.65 -2.98 -15.62
N TRP A 127 2.66 -3.19 -14.78
CA TRP A 127 2.87 -2.45 -13.53
C TRP A 127 3.73 -1.19 -13.73
N VAL A 128 4.22 -0.95 -14.94
CA VAL A 128 4.92 0.29 -15.30
C VAL A 128 3.86 1.34 -15.61
N PHE A 129 3.82 2.38 -14.78
CA PHE A 129 2.87 3.47 -14.88
C PHE A 129 3.53 4.69 -15.52
N GLY A 130 2.82 5.35 -16.43
CA GLY A 130 3.23 6.65 -16.92
C GLY A 130 3.05 7.66 -15.80
N THR A 131 4.10 8.37 -15.39
CA THR A 131 3.92 9.54 -14.53
C THR A 131 3.09 10.54 -15.31
N GLY A 132 1.84 10.79 -14.91
CA GLY A 132 0.89 11.70 -15.58
C GLY A 132 1.29 13.18 -15.56
N ALA A 133 2.57 13.50 -15.33
CA ALA A 133 3.11 14.81 -15.61
C ALA A 133 3.33 14.92 -17.12
N PRO A 134 2.81 15.97 -17.80
CA PRO A 134 3.34 16.32 -19.10
C PRO A 134 4.84 16.55 -18.89
N GLN A 135 5.66 15.69 -19.47
CA GLN A 135 7.04 16.02 -19.75
C GLN A 135 6.98 17.13 -20.79
N GLN A 136 6.74 18.37 -20.34
CA GLN A 136 7.08 19.53 -21.14
C GLN A 136 8.57 19.41 -21.36
N GLU A 137 8.93 19.00 -22.57
CA GLU A 137 10.22 19.32 -23.17
C GLU A 137 10.36 20.85 -23.12
N LEU A 138 10.86 21.35 -21.98
CA LEU A 138 11.40 22.69 -21.88
C LEU A 138 12.64 22.71 -22.78
N PRO A 139 12.80 23.73 -23.65
CA PRO A 139 13.99 23.85 -24.46
C PRO A 139 15.23 23.82 -23.57
N GLU A 140 16.17 22.98 -23.97
CA GLU A 140 17.49 22.83 -23.36
C GLU A 140 18.14 24.21 -23.20
N ALA A 141 18.17 24.69 -21.96
CA ALA A 141 19.01 25.81 -21.54
C ALA A 141 20.12 25.24 -20.65
N GLU A 142 21.34 25.56 -21.02
CA GLU A 142 22.59 25.05 -20.48
C GLU A 142 22.67 25.02 -18.95
N GLN A 143 23.39 23.99 -18.50
CA GLN A 143 23.56 23.49 -17.15
C GLN A 143 24.29 24.45 -16.19
N GLU A 144 23.86 24.47 -14.93
CA GLU A 144 24.74 24.20 -13.79
C GLU A 144 24.02 23.21 -12.84
N PRO A 145 24.64 22.10 -12.41
CA PRO A 145 24.00 21.13 -11.54
C PRO A 145 24.12 21.58 -10.08
N THR A 146 23.06 22.20 -9.55
CA THR A 146 22.77 22.05 -8.12
C THR A 146 21.87 20.82 -7.99
N PRO A 147 22.20 19.84 -7.13
CA PRO A 147 21.27 18.74 -6.86
C PRO A 147 19.93 19.36 -6.42
N PRO A 148 18.79 18.97 -7.01
CA PRO A 148 17.51 19.38 -6.46
C PRO A 148 17.45 18.80 -5.05
N GLU A 149 17.47 19.66 -4.03
CA GLU A 149 16.88 19.30 -2.76
C GLU A 149 15.44 18.88 -3.09
N GLU A 150 15.13 17.59 -2.95
CA GLU A 150 13.79 17.07 -2.97
C GLU A 150 13.00 17.75 -1.86
N LYS A 151 12.41 18.90 -2.19
CA LYS A 151 11.38 19.51 -1.38
C LYS A 151 10.11 18.72 -1.65
N SER A 152 9.96 17.60 -0.92
CA SER A 152 8.65 17.01 -0.69
C SER A 152 7.72 18.14 -0.25
N SER A 153 6.63 18.33 -0.97
CA SER A 153 5.63 19.39 -0.77
C SER A 153 4.88 19.29 0.57
N LEU A 154 5.26 18.35 1.43
CA LEU A 154 4.92 18.27 2.84
C LEU A 154 6.17 17.77 3.61
N GLY A 155 7.02 18.70 4.07
CA GLY A 155 8.34 18.43 4.68
C GLY A 155 8.31 17.74 6.06
N LEU A 156 7.53 16.67 6.21
CA LEU A 156 7.54 15.80 7.38
C LEU A 156 8.29 14.51 6.99
N PRO A 157 9.45 14.20 7.59
CA PRO A 157 10.10 12.90 7.41
C PRO A 157 9.27 11.86 8.16
N LEU A 158 8.23 11.34 7.51
CA LEU A 158 7.39 10.27 8.04
C LEU A 158 8.03 8.93 7.71
N LYS A 159 8.22 8.09 8.73
CA LYS A 159 8.64 6.70 8.55
C LYS A 159 7.40 5.87 8.18
N PRO A 160 7.28 5.32 6.95
CA PRO A 160 6.19 4.41 6.61
C PRO A 160 6.27 3.18 7.53
N PHE A 161 5.13 2.70 8.01
CA PHE A 161 5.03 1.54 8.89
C PHE A 161 3.79 0.72 8.52
N ILE A 162 3.97 -0.49 7.97
CA ILE A 162 2.85 -1.37 7.66
C ILE A 162 2.62 -2.29 8.85
N ARG A 163 1.55 -2.05 9.60
CA ARG A 163 1.22 -2.78 10.82
C ARG A 163 0.57 -4.13 10.54
N ASN A 164 -0.34 -4.15 9.58
CA ASN A 164 -1.06 -5.34 9.17
C ASN A 164 -1.28 -5.26 7.67
N PHE A 165 -0.93 -6.35 6.99
CA PHE A 165 -1.17 -6.57 5.59
C PHE A 165 -1.81 -7.94 5.45
N GLN A 166 -3.04 -7.97 4.96
CA GLN A 166 -3.77 -9.20 4.75
C GLN A 166 -4.35 -9.26 3.35
N ILE A 167 -4.25 -10.43 2.75
CA ILE A 167 -4.94 -10.77 1.51
C ILE A 167 -5.68 -12.08 1.73
N ASN A 168 -6.97 -12.12 1.37
CA ASN A 168 -7.77 -13.32 1.37
C ASN A 168 -8.28 -13.61 -0.05
N ASP A 169 -8.30 -14.89 -0.44
CA ASP A 169 -8.88 -15.37 -1.70
C ASP A 169 -8.32 -14.70 -2.97
N LEU A 170 -6.99 -14.49 -3.03
CA LEU A 170 -6.30 -13.91 -4.18
C LEU A 170 -6.17 -14.91 -5.33
N VAL A 171 -6.46 -14.45 -6.54
CA VAL A 171 -6.07 -15.08 -7.80
C VAL A 171 -4.98 -14.23 -8.43
N PHE A 172 -3.83 -14.83 -8.68
CA PHE A 172 -2.68 -14.16 -9.27
C PHE A 172 -2.31 -14.83 -10.59
N VAL A 173 -2.22 -14.04 -11.65
CA VAL A 173 -1.76 -14.48 -12.95
C VAL A 173 -0.56 -13.64 -13.36
N TYR A 174 0.53 -14.32 -13.68
CA TYR A 174 1.68 -13.73 -14.34
C TYR A 174 1.75 -14.23 -15.79
N ALA A 175 1.88 -13.32 -16.74
CA ALA A 175 2.03 -13.64 -18.16
C ALA A 175 3.19 -12.87 -18.78
N ASP A 176 4.17 -13.58 -19.32
CA ASP A 176 5.32 -12.97 -19.99
C ASP A 176 5.27 -13.22 -21.49
N ALA A 177 4.99 -12.16 -22.26
CA ALA A 177 4.91 -12.25 -23.72
C ALA A 177 6.28 -12.48 -24.38
N THR A 178 7.39 -12.20 -23.69
CA THR A 178 8.74 -12.41 -24.23
C THR A 178 9.17 -13.87 -24.19
N THR A 179 8.72 -14.61 -23.18
CA THR A 179 9.06 -16.03 -22.97
C THR A 179 7.90 -16.99 -23.24
N ASP A 180 6.71 -16.48 -23.55
CA ASP A 180 5.46 -17.25 -23.67
C ASP A 180 5.15 -18.04 -22.38
N THR A 181 5.53 -17.47 -21.23
CA THR A 181 5.38 -18.09 -19.92
C THR A 181 4.12 -17.57 -19.25
N GLN A 182 3.25 -18.49 -18.81
CA GLN A 182 2.11 -18.15 -17.96
C GLN A 182 2.17 -18.92 -16.65
N VAL A 183 1.96 -18.21 -15.55
CA VAL A 183 1.97 -18.74 -14.19
C VAL A 183 0.71 -18.29 -13.48
N GLU A 184 0.02 -19.25 -12.87
CA GLU A 184 -1.16 -18.98 -12.05
C GLU A 184 -0.94 -19.50 -10.63
N ALA A 185 -1.33 -18.68 -9.66
CA ALA A 185 -1.32 -19.03 -8.25
C ALA A 185 -2.60 -18.54 -7.60
N THR A 186 -3.16 -19.33 -6.70
CA THR A 186 -4.23 -18.89 -5.81
C THR A 186 -3.68 -18.79 -4.39
N VAL A 187 -4.12 -17.79 -3.65
CA VAL A 187 -3.70 -17.55 -2.27
C VAL A 187 -4.96 -17.42 -1.43
N GLU A 188 -5.27 -18.46 -0.65
CA GLU A 188 -6.40 -18.43 0.26
C GLU A 188 -6.16 -17.41 1.37
N LYS A 189 -4.92 -17.33 1.86
CA LYS A 189 -4.53 -16.41 2.92
C LYS A 189 -3.08 -16.01 2.78
N LEU A 190 -2.82 -14.72 2.79
CA LEU A 190 -1.51 -14.13 3.05
C LEU A 190 -1.67 -13.12 4.17
N ARG A 191 -0.86 -13.25 5.21
CA ARG A 191 -0.88 -12.34 6.35
C ARG A 191 0.54 -11.98 6.77
N LEU A 192 0.79 -10.68 6.85
CA LEU A 192 1.95 -10.11 7.52
C LEU A 192 1.44 -9.13 8.56
N PHE A 193 1.89 -9.25 9.79
CA PHE A 193 1.53 -8.30 10.83
C PHE A 193 2.69 -8.08 11.78
N VAL A 194 2.74 -6.92 12.40
CA VAL A 194 3.78 -6.62 13.38
C VAL A 194 3.30 -6.94 14.78
N ASP A 195 4.00 -7.85 15.46
CA ASP A 195 3.82 -8.16 16.88
C ASP A 195 5.04 -7.69 17.69
N GLY A 196 4.90 -6.51 18.31
CA GLY A 196 6.03 -5.81 18.93
C GLY A 196 7.03 -5.34 17.86
N ILE A 197 8.13 -6.08 17.72
CA ILE A 197 9.17 -5.86 16.70
C ILE A 197 9.23 -7.02 15.69
N ASP A 198 8.62 -8.16 16.00
CA ASP A 198 8.64 -9.32 15.11
C ASP A 198 7.64 -9.12 13.97
N LEU A 199 7.98 -9.66 12.80
CA LEU A 199 7.12 -9.69 11.62
C LEU A 199 6.67 -11.13 11.31
N PRO A 200 5.68 -11.66 12.06
CA PRO A 200 5.02 -12.89 11.70
C PRO A 200 4.48 -12.90 10.26
N PHE A 201 4.56 -14.07 9.64
CA PHE A 201 4.13 -14.34 8.29
C PHE A 201 3.34 -15.65 8.24
N ASP A 202 2.18 -15.62 7.57
CA ASP A 202 1.39 -16.79 7.24
C ASP A 202 1.00 -16.75 5.75
N LEU A 203 1.17 -17.87 5.05
CA LEU A 203 0.77 -18.07 3.66
C LEU A 203 0.10 -19.43 3.50
N VAL A 204 -1.11 -19.44 2.94
CA VAL A 204 -1.82 -20.61 2.45
C VAL A 204 -2.16 -20.35 0.99
N ALA A 205 -1.58 -21.12 0.10
CA ALA A 205 -1.67 -20.90 -1.33
C ALA A 205 -1.65 -22.22 -2.11
N THR A 206 -2.06 -22.17 -3.37
CA THR A 206 -1.89 -23.25 -4.33
C THR A 206 -1.15 -22.70 -5.55
N TYR A 207 -0.03 -23.33 -5.88
CA TYR A 207 0.79 -23.00 -7.04
C TYR A 207 0.79 -24.17 -8.02
N GLN A 208 0.26 -23.99 -9.23
CA GLN A 208 0.16 -25.05 -10.24
C GLN A 208 -0.46 -26.36 -9.70
N GLY A 209 -1.47 -26.24 -8.81
CA GLY A 209 -2.14 -27.37 -8.17
C GLY A 209 -1.41 -27.97 -6.96
N ALA A 210 -0.20 -27.51 -6.64
CA ALA A 210 0.52 -27.91 -5.44
C ALA A 210 0.17 -26.99 -4.26
N PRO A 211 -0.39 -27.52 -3.15
CA PRO A 211 -0.67 -26.71 -1.98
C PRO A 211 0.63 -26.29 -1.28
N ILE A 212 0.65 -25.05 -0.82
CA ILE A 212 1.73 -24.40 -0.10
C ILE A 212 1.15 -23.86 1.21
N GLU A 213 1.70 -24.32 2.32
CA GLU A 213 1.47 -23.72 3.62
C GLU A 213 2.83 -23.29 4.16
N LEU A 214 3.03 -21.99 4.40
CA LEU A 214 4.25 -21.46 4.96
C LEU A 214 3.89 -20.53 6.12
N GLY A 215 4.64 -20.63 7.20
CA GLY A 215 4.48 -19.76 8.34
C GLY A 215 5.81 -19.52 9.04
N GLY A 216 5.90 -18.45 9.81
CA GLY A 216 7.09 -18.15 10.60
C GLY A 216 7.26 -16.66 10.84
N SER A 217 8.52 -16.24 10.93
CA SER A 217 8.90 -14.84 11.13
C SER A 217 9.80 -14.38 9.99
N LEU A 218 9.48 -13.19 9.48
CA LEU A 218 10.31 -12.43 8.55
C LEU A 218 11.28 -11.50 9.28
N GLY A 219 11.46 -11.68 10.59
CA GLY A 219 12.45 -10.98 11.39
C GLY A 219 11.97 -9.68 12.01
N ASP A 220 12.92 -8.83 12.36
CA ASP A 220 12.70 -7.57 13.07
C ASP A 220 12.32 -6.45 12.10
N ILE A 221 11.14 -5.87 12.31
CA ILE A 221 10.63 -4.75 11.51
C ILE A 221 11.51 -3.50 11.61
N GLU A 222 12.14 -3.25 12.75
CA GLU A 222 13.03 -2.10 12.93
C GLU A 222 14.31 -2.25 12.11
N GLN A 223 14.84 -3.47 11.99
CA GLN A 223 16.00 -3.78 11.15
C GLN A 223 15.67 -3.63 9.67
N TRP A 224 14.50 -4.11 9.22
CA TRP A 224 14.02 -3.84 7.85
C TRP A 224 13.99 -2.35 7.52
N TYR A 225 13.50 -1.53 8.46
CA TYR A 225 13.48 -0.09 8.29
C TYR A 225 14.85 0.59 8.37
N ALA A 226 15.79 0.02 9.11
CA ALA A 226 17.17 0.48 9.15
C ALA A 226 17.97 0.01 7.93
N ASN A 227 17.35 -0.77 7.02
CA ASN A 227 18.03 -1.48 5.93
C ASN A 227 19.16 -2.38 6.44
N GLU A 228 18.97 -2.98 7.62
CA GLU A 228 19.92 -3.90 8.24
C GLU A 228 19.49 -5.35 7.98
N PRO A 229 20.45 -6.31 7.94
CA PRO A 229 20.10 -7.72 7.85
C PRO A 229 19.34 -8.20 9.09
N THR A 230 18.25 -8.94 8.89
CA THR A 230 17.46 -9.55 9.96
C THR A 230 17.39 -11.06 9.83
N GLN A 231 17.28 -11.76 10.97
CA GLN A 231 17.08 -13.19 10.97
C GLN A 231 15.66 -13.55 10.60
N ILE A 232 15.52 -14.43 9.60
CA ILE A 232 14.24 -14.97 9.15
C ILE A 232 14.17 -16.46 9.48
N SER A 233 12.97 -16.95 9.77
CA SER A 233 12.70 -18.36 9.98
C SER A 233 11.33 -18.69 9.45
N LEU A 234 11.29 -19.44 8.34
CA LEU A 234 10.08 -19.93 7.71
C LEU A 234 10.06 -21.45 7.77
N GLN A 235 8.87 -22.01 7.97
CA GLN A 235 8.64 -23.43 7.94
C GLN A 235 7.25 -23.72 7.38
N GLY A 236 7.07 -24.92 6.85
CA GLY A 236 5.78 -25.34 6.38
C GLY A 236 5.87 -26.51 5.43
N ARG A 237 4.94 -26.57 4.48
CA ARG A 237 4.80 -27.69 3.55
C ARG A 237 4.57 -27.19 2.14
N LEU A 238 5.23 -27.83 1.19
CA LEU A 238 4.91 -27.77 -0.24
C LEU A 238 4.50 -29.17 -0.65
N ASN A 239 3.20 -29.38 -0.87
CA ASN A 239 2.60 -30.69 -1.06
C ASN A 239 2.92 -31.64 0.13
N GLU A 240 3.65 -32.73 -0.10
CA GLU A 240 4.08 -33.66 0.96
C GLU A 240 5.46 -33.32 1.55
N ALA A 241 6.18 -32.36 0.98
CA ALA A 241 7.53 -32.00 1.41
C ALA A 241 7.49 -30.98 2.56
N ASP A 242 8.14 -31.31 3.67
CA ASP A 242 8.37 -30.35 4.75
C ASP A 242 9.50 -29.39 4.35
N LEU A 243 9.22 -28.08 4.41
CA LEU A 243 10.15 -27.01 4.13
C LEU A 243 10.57 -26.32 5.43
N ARG A 244 11.86 -26.04 5.54
CA ARG A 244 12.43 -25.15 6.57
C ARG A 244 13.47 -24.27 5.94
N LEU A 245 13.34 -22.97 6.16
CA LEU A 245 14.26 -21.95 5.71
C LEU A 245 14.63 -21.08 6.90
N GLN A 246 15.93 -20.97 7.16
CA GLN A 246 16.46 -20.09 8.20
C GLN A 246 17.68 -19.37 7.65
N GLY A 247 17.80 -18.09 7.93
CA GLY A 247 18.91 -17.30 7.42
C GLY A 247 18.80 -15.84 7.78
N LEU A 248 19.68 -15.03 7.18
CA LEU A 248 19.60 -13.58 7.21
C LEU A 248 18.97 -13.10 5.91
N ALA A 249 18.08 -12.12 6.00
CA ALA A 249 17.50 -11.43 4.86
C ALA A 249 17.79 -9.93 4.95
N GLY A 250 17.95 -9.27 3.80
CA GLY A 250 18.39 -7.88 3.71
C GLY A 250 19.91 -7.73 3.49
N PRO A 251 20.40 -6.50 3.22
CA PRO A 251 19.62 -5.25 3.06
C PRO A 251 18.66 -5.29 1.85
N MET A 252 17.54 -4.55 1.92
CA MET A 252 16.53 -4.46 0.84
C MET A 252 16.88 -3.42 -0.23
N LEU A 253 17.53 -2.34 0.20
CA LEU A 253 17.96 -1.26 -0.67
C LEU A 253 19.46 -1.39 -0.92
N PRO A 254 19.93 -1.18 -2.16
CA PRO A 254 21.36 -1.11 -2.43
C PRO A 254 21.98 0.00 -1.56
N GLU A 255 23.17 -0.25 -1.01
CA GLU A 255 23.93 0.79 -0.33
C GLU A 255 24.22 1.93 -1.34
N PRO A 256 24.09 3.21 -0.94
CA PRO A 256 24.35 4.36 -1.80
C PRO A 256 25.82 4.48 -2.24
#